data_AF-A0A4Y2P2U5-F1
#
_entry.id   AF-A0A4Y2P2U5-F1
#
_cell.length_a   1.000
_cell.length_b   1.000
_cell.length_c   1.000
_cell.angle_alpha   90.00
_cell.angle_beta   90.00
_cell.angle_gamma   90.00
#
_symmetry.space_group_name_H-M   'P 1'
#
loop_
_entity.id
_entity.type
_entity.pdbx_description
1 polymer ?
#
loop_
_entity_poly.entity_id
_entity_poly.type
_entity_poly.pdbx_seq_one_letter_code
_entity_poly.pdbx_strand_id
1 'polypeptide(L)'
;MALVPGKQNKLKRAKALARRIRRRSQRESWINFVSSITSSTSSKQLWKKVMAANGIYREFSFPFLNTGNVTHSSPLDIANTLGHAFAKVSATDSYSSEFVAIKNRAERTPLRFTTCSAIPYNSEFRMFELETAVSRAYDTSPGPDGIAYNMLRHLNTTSLSHLLFLFNRIWTEQKYPSQ
;
A
#
# COMPACT_ATOMS: atom_id res chain seq x y z
N MET A 1 -51.90 -21.64 -34.18
CA MET A 1 -52.37 -20.41 -33.48
C MET A 1 -51.47 -19.25 -33.88
N ALA A 2 -51.81 -18.54 -34.98
CA ALA A 2 -50.97 -17.49 -35.54
C ALA A 2 -51.07 -16.21 -34.70
N LEU A 3 -49.93 -15.66 -34.28
CA LEU A 3 -49.86 -14.40 -33.54
C LEU A 3 -50.44 -13.24 -34.36
N VAL A 4 -51.43 -12.54 -33.79
CA VAL A 4 -52.10 -11.37 -34.37
C VAL A 4 -51.09 -10.35 -34.95
N PRO A 5 -51.24 -9.91 -36.22
CA PRO A 5 -50.27 -9.07 -36.93
C PRO A 5 -49.81 -7.80 -36.18
N GLY A 6 -50.70 -7.21 -35.39
CA GLY A 6 -50.42 -6.00 -34.59
C GLY A 6 -49.42 -6.19 -33.44
N LYS A 7 -49.30 -7.39 -32.87
CA LYS A 7 -48.34 -7.69 -31.78
C LYS A 7 -46.90 -7.80 -32.32
N GLN A 8 -46.71 -8.36 -33.52
CA GLN A 8 -45.39 -8.48 -34.15
C GLN A 8 -44.80 -7.11 -34.53
N ASN A 9 -45.63 -6.17 -34.98
CA ASN A 9 -45.20 -4.81 -35.33
C ASN A 9 -44.73 -4.03 -34.09
N LYS A 10 -45.43 -4.14 -32.96
CA LYS A 10 -44.99 -3.55 -31.68
C LYS A 10 -43.64 -4.10 -31.21
N LEU A 11 -43.42 -5.42 -31.29
CA LEU A 11 -42.14 -6.04 -30.92
C LEU A 11 -40.98 -5.60 -31.82
N LYS A 12 -41.20 -5.50 -33.13
CA LYS A 12 -40.20 -4.98 -34.08
C LYS A 12 -39.83 -3.52 -33.77
N ARG A 13 -40.82 -2.67 -33.47
CA ARG A 13 -40.61 -1.26 -33.06
C ARG A 13 -39.84 -1.16 -31.75
N ALA A 14 -40.20 -1.95 -30.74
CA ALA A 14 -39.49 -1.98 -29.46
C ALA A 14 -38.02 -2.43 -29.61
N LYS A 15 -37.74 -3.46 -30.42
CA LYS A 15 -36.37 -3.90 -30.74
C LYS A 15 -35.58 -2.82 -31.47
N ALA A 16 -36.20 -2.12 -32.43
CA ALA A 16 -35.56 -1.02 -33.14
C ALA A 16 -35.23 0.15 -32.19
N LEU A 17 -36.15 0.50 -31.29
CA LEU A 17 -35.93 1.52 -30.27
C LEU A 17 -34.79 1.14 -29.32
N ALA A 18 -34.78 -0.08 -28.79
CA ALA A 18 -33.70 -0.57 -27.91
C ALA A 18 -32.33 -0.53 -28.61
N ARG A 19 -32.26 -0.94 -29.88
CA ARG A 19 -31.02 -0.85 -30.69
C ARG A 19 -30.57 0.59 -30.89
N ARG A 20 -31.51 1.51 -31.15
CA ARG A 20 -31.23 2.94 -31.32
C ARG A 20 -30.69 3.53 -30.02
N ILE A 21 -31.34 3.26 -28.89
CA ILE A 21 -30.89 3.72 -27.56
C ILE A 21 -29.49 3.19 -27.27
N ARG A 22 -29.25 1.88 -27.42
CA ARG A 22 -27.92 1.30 -27.20
C ARG A 22 -26.83 1.97 -28.04
N ARG A 23 -27.05 2.14 -29.34
CA ARG A 23 -26.09 2.79 -30.25
C ARG A 23 -25.85 4.25 -29.86
N ARG A 24 -26.91 4.98 -29.49
CA ARG A 24 -26.81 6.38 -29.04
C ARG A 24 -25.97 6.46 -27.76
N SER A 25 -26.31 5.68 -26.74
CA SER A 25 -25.59 5.67 -25.46
C SER A 25 -24.12 5.24 -25.62
N GLN A 26 -23.83 4.23 -26.45
CA GLN A 26 -22.45 3.84 -26.74
C GLN A 26 -21.66 4.97 -27.41
N ARG A 27 -22.26 5.66 -28.39
CA ARG A 27 -21.65 6.80 -29.06
C ARG A 27 -21.38 7.96 -28.09
N GLU A 28 -22.37 8.33 -27.28
CA GLU A 28 -22.24 9.41 -26.28
C GLU A 28 -21.17 9.08 -25.24
N SER A 29 -21.16 7.83 -24.74
CA SER A 29 -20.12 7.36 -23.82
C SER A 29 -18.72 7.42 -24.45
N TRP A 30 -18.57 7.06 -25.72
CA TRP A 30 -17.29 7.12 -26.43
C TRP A 30 -16.83 8.56 -26.64
N ILE A 31 -17.73 9.46 -27.02
CA ILE A 31 -17.44 10.90 -27.16
C ILE A 31 -16.94 11.45 -25.82
N ASN A 32 -17.68 11.21 -24.73
CA ASN A 32 -17.29 11.68 -23.39
C ASN A 32 -15.94 11.09 -22.95
N PHE A 33 -15.68 9.81 -23.25
CA PHE A 33 -14.41 9.16 -22.95
C PHE A 33 -13.24 9.84 -23.66
N VAL A 34 -13.34 10.08 -24.98
CA VAL A 34 -12.29 10.74 -25.75
C VAL A 34 -12.13 12.20 -25.32
N SER A 35 -13.23 12.93 -25.09
CA SER A 35 -13.20 14.32 -24.61
C SER A 35 -12.55 14.48 -23.23
N SER A 36 -12.52 13.42 -22.41
CA SER A 36 -11.84 13.43 -21.12
C SER A 36 -10.30 13.34 -21.22
N ILE A 37 -9.73 13.13 -22.41
CA ILE A 37 -8.29 13.11 -22.64
C ILE A 37 -7.85 14.52 -23.02
N THR A 38 -7.16 15.18 -22.11
CA THR A 38 -6.66 16.56 -22.25
C THR A 38 -5.14 16.60 -22.20
N SER A 39 -4.54 17.75 -22.53
CA SER A 39 -3.10 17.99 -22.39
C SER A 39 -2.59 17.84 -20.95
N SER A 40 -3.46 17.97 -19.96
CA SER A 40 -3.15 17.75 -18.54
C SER A 40 -3.26 16.29 -18.09
N THR A 41 -3.63 15.37 -18.98
CA THR A 41 -3.73 13.93 -18.64
C THR A 41 -2.34 13.34 -18.48
N SER A 42 -2.02 12.81 -17.30
CA SER A 42 -0.72 12.16 -17.04
C SER A 42 -0.52 10.91 -17.91
N SER A 43 0.73 10.58 -18.24
CA SER A 43 1.07 9.39 -19.05
C SER A 43 0.49 8.09 -18.47
N LYS A 44 0.45 7.96 -17.13
CA LYS A 44 -0.15 6.81 -16.42
C LYS A 44 -1.66 6.71 -16.67
N GLN A 45 -2.37 7.83 -16.62
CA GLN A 45 -3.81 7.86 -16.88
C GLN A 45 -4.10 7.64 -18.37
N LEU A 46 -3.30 8.23 -19.26
CA LEU A 46 -3.41 8.04 -20.69
C LEU A 46 -3.25 6.56 -21.07
N TRP A 47 -2.22 5.89 -20.53
CA TRP A 47 -2.00 4.46 -20.76
C TRP A 47 -3.18 3.60 -20.29
N LYS A 48 -3.74 3.88 -19.11
CA LYS A 48 -4.96 3.20 -18.63
C LYS A 48 -6.13 3.38 -19.60
N LYS A 49 -6.33 4.59 -20.12
CA LYS A 49 -7.40 4.89 -21.09
C LYS A 49 -7.16 4.16 -22.42
N VAL A 50 -5.94 4.10 -22.93
CA VAL A 50 -5.58 3.33 -24.14
C VAL A 50 -5.90 1.84 -23.94
N MET A 51 -5.52 1.27 -22.79
CA MET A 51 -5.85 -0.12 -22.46
C MET A 51 -7.36 -0.36 -22.37
N ALA A 52 -8.13 0.61 -21.87
CA ALA A 52 -9.58 0.52 -21.79
C ALA A 52 -10.25 0.58 -23.16
N ALA A 53 -9.76 1.46 -24.04
CA ALA A 53 -10.20 1.52 -25.44
C ALA A 53 -9.94 0.21 -26.20
N ASN A 54 -8.81 -0.45 -25.92
CA ASN A 54 -8.46 -1.73 -26.53
C ASN A 54 -9.17 -2.94 -25.88
N GLY A 55 -9.98 -2.73 -24.84
CA GLY A 55 -10.65 -3.83 -24.12
C GLY A 55 -9.69 -4.71 -23.30
N ILE A 56 -8.44 -4.29 -23.12
CA ILE A 56 -7.41 -5.01 -22.36
C ILE A 56 -7.41 -4.56 -20.90
N TYR A 57 -8.06 -3.43 -20.60
CA TYR A 57 -8.18 -2.92 -19.25
C TYR A 57 -8.92 -3.92 -18.35
N ARG A 58 -8.23 -4.34 -17.30
CA ARG A 58 -8.82 -5.05 -16.18
C ARG A 58 -9.07 -4.03 -15.08
N GLU A 59 -10.32 -3.91 -14.64
CA GLU A 59 -10.60 -3.21 -13.39
C GLU A 59 -9.79 -3.86 -12.26
N PHE A 60 -9.49 -3.08 -11.24
CA PHE A 60 -8.85 -3.59 -10.04
C PHE A 60 -9.75 -4.68 -9.45
N SER A 61 -9.36 -5.94 -9.62
CA SER A 61 -10.02 -7.04 -8.93
C SER A 61 -9.76 -6.85 -7.45
N PHE A 62 -10.81 -6.79 -6.64
CA PHE A 62 -10.64 -6.91 -5.20
C PHE A 62 -9.86 -8.20 -4.93
N PRO A 63 -8.75 -8.14 -4.20
CA PRO A 63 -8.01 -9.33 -3.85
C PRO A 63 -8.90 -10.16 -2.92
N PHE A 64 -9.28 -11.36 -3.38
CA PHE A 64 -9.94 -12.35 -2.54
C PHE A 64 -8.89 -13.38 -2.14
N LEU A 65 -8.82 -13.71 -0.84
CA LEU A 65 -7.98 -14.79 -0.35
C LEU A 65 -8.87 -15.98 -0.02
N ASN A 66 -8.56 -17.15 -0.59
CA ASN A 66 -9.29 -18.39 -0.29
C ASN A 66 -8.44 -19.25 0.64
N THR A 67 -9.02 -19.66 1.77
CA THR A 67 -8.40 -20.59 2.71
C THR A 67 -9.38 -21.72 2.99
N GLY A 68 -9.12 -22.90 2.40
CA GLY A 68 -10.08 -24.01 2.40
C GLY A 68 -11.39 -23.60 1.72
N ASN A 69 -12.49 -23.63 2.48
CA ASN A 69 -13.85 -23.27 2.01
C ASN A 69 -14.26 -21.82 2.36
N VAL A 70 -13.36 -21.01 2.91
CA VAL A 70 -13.65 -19.62 3.30
C VAL A 70 -12.96 -18.64 2.35
N THR A 71 -13.73 -17.65 1.89
CA THR A 71 -13.24 -16.54 1.06
C THR A 71 -13.20 -15.26 1.87
N HIS A 72 -12.01 -14.67 1.99
CA HIS A 72 -11.78 -13.40 2.67
C HIS A 72 -11.71 -12.26 1.65
N SER A 73 -12.54 -11.23 1.84
CA SER A 73 -12.63 -10.05 0.96
C SER A 73 -12.28 -8.73 1.66
N SER A 74 -12.36 -8.69 3.00
CA SER A 74 -11.96 -7.54 3.80
C SER A 74 -10.42 -7.46 3.88
N PRO A 75 -9.80 -6.28 3.66
CA PRO A 75 -8.34 -6.12 3.78
C PRO A 75 -7.79 -6.54 5.15
N LEU A 76 -8.52 -6.26 6.23
CA LEU A 76 -8.12 -6.65 7.59
C LEU A 76 -8.14 -8.18 7.75
N ASP A 77 -9.19 -8.83 7.27
CA ASP A 77 -9.33 -10.29 7.38
C ASP A 77 -8.28 -11.00 6.54
N ILE A 78 -7.97 -10.47 5.34
CA ILE A 78 -6.89 -10.97 4.49
C ILE A 78 -5.54 -10.85 5.20
N ALA A 79 -5.24 -9.66 5.78
CA ALA A 79 -4.00 -9.43 6.50
C ALA A 79 -3.86 -10.37 7.71
N ASN A 80 -4.92 -10.52 8.50
CA ASN A 80 -4.93 -11.44 9.65
C ASN A 80 -4.78 -12.90 9.21
N THR A 81 -5.45 -13.31 8.13
CA THR A 81 -5.35 -14.68 7.61
C THR A 81 -3.92 -14.99 7.15
N LEU A 82 -3.28 -14.06 6.45
CA LEU A 82 -1.86 -14.18 6.09
C LEU A 82 -0.97 -14.23 7.34
N GLY A 83 -1.23 -13.36 8.33
CA GLY A 83 -0.52 -13.34 9.60
C GLY A 83 -0.60 -14.67 10.35
N HIS A 84 -1.79 -15.28 10.43
CA HIS A 84 -1.98 -16.60 11.02
C HIS A 84 -1.26 -17.70 10.23
N ALA A 85 -1.28 -17.65 8.89
CA ALA A 85 -0.56 -18.60 8.06
C ALA A 85 0.95 -18.52 8.30
N PHE A 86 1.53 -17.31 8.35
CA PHE A 86 2.93 -17.12 8.67
C PHE A 86 3.26 -17.57 10.08
N ALA A 87 2.46 -17.19 11.08
CA ALA A 87 2.66 -17.62 12.46
C ALA A 87 2.66 -19.15 12.59
N LYS A 88 1.76 -19.84 11.89
CA LYS A 88 1.70 -21.30 11.86
C LYS A 88 2.96 -21.91 11.25
N VAL A 89 3.39 -21.43 10.08
CA VAL A 89 4.60 -21.94 9.40
C VAL A 89 5.86 -21.64 10.21
N SER A 90 5.89 -20.52 10.94
CA SER A 90 7.00 -20.13 11.81
C SER A 90 6.91 -20.70 13.24
N ALA A 91 5.86 -21.48 13.56
CA ALA A 91 5.74 -22.13 14.85
C ALA A 91 6.81 -23.20 15.00
N THR A 92 7.32 -23.38 16.23
CA THR A 92 8.36 -24.38 16.51
C THR A 92 7.90 -25.80 16.12
N ASP A 93 6.61 -26.08 16.27
CA ASP A 93 5.98 -27.37 15.94
C ASP A 93 5.95 -27.65 14.43
N SER A 94 6.16 -26.64 13.58
CA SER A 94 6.21 -26.78 12.11
C SER A 94 7.62 -27.11 11.61
N TYR A 95 8.63 -27.14 12.49
CA TYR A 95 10.00 -27.46 12.14
C TYR A 95 10.33 -28.93 12.41
N SER A 96 11.31 -29.48 11.69
CA SER A 96 11.83 -30.81 11.98
C SER A 96 12.58 -30.83 13.32
N SER A 97 12.66 -32.00 13.95
CA SER A 97 13.40 -32.20 15.21
C SER A 97 14.85 -31.70 15.13
N GLU A 98 15.49 -31.90 13.98
CA GLU A 98 16.88 -31.50 13.73
C GLU A 98 17.02 -29.98 13.73
N PHE A 99 16.10 -29.27 13.06
CA PHE A 99 16.12 -27.80 13.02
C PHE A 99 15.79 -27.19 14.39
N VAL A 100 14.83 -27.76 15.12
CA VAL A 100 14.50 -27.31 16.48
C VAL A 100 15.71 -27.40 17.41
N ALA A 101 16.50 -28.47 17.30
CA ALA A 101 17.74 -28.61 18.07
C ALA A 101 18.77 -27.51 17.74
N ILE A 102 18.92 -27.16 16.47
CA ILE A 102 19.81 -26.07 16.01
C ILE A 102 19.31 -24.71 16.54
N LYS A 103 18.02 -24.40 16.36
CA LYS A 103 17.38 -23.17 16.82
C LYS A 103 17.57 -22.99 18.33
N ASN A 104 17.21 -24.01 19.13
CA ASN A 104 17.33 -23.96 20.58
C ASN A 104 18.78 -23.79 21.04
N ARG A 105 19.74 -24.40 20.32
CA ARG A 105 21.18 -24.19 20.60
C ARG A 105 21.62 -22.77 20.29
N ALA A 106 21.18 -22.20 19.17
CA ALA A 106 21.51 -20.85 18.76
C ALA A 106 20.91 -19.81 19.74
N GLU A 107 19.62 -19.94 20.07
CA GLU A 107 18.89 -19.03 20.95
C GLU A 107 19.35 -19.07 22.41
N ARG A 108 19.98 -20.17 22.86
CA ARG A 108 20.63 -20.26 24.18
C ARG A 108 21.82 -19.32 24.33
N THR A 109 22.40 -18.85 23.23
CA THR A 109 23.55 -17.95 23.28
C THR A 109 23.05 -16.53 23.49
N PRO A 110 23.26 -15.92 24.68
CA PRO A 110 22.80 -14.56 24.90
C PRO A 110 23.54 -13.58 23.98
N LEU A 111 22.79 -12.74 23.27
CA LEU A 111 23.37 -11.67 22.46
C LEU A 111 23.87 -10.56 23.39
N ARG A 112 25.18 -10.29 23.33
CA ARG A 112 25.80 -9.15 24.01
C ARG A 112 25.82 -7.94 23.09
N PHE A 113 24.86 -7.04 23.29
CA PHE A 113 24.80 -5.77 22.54
C PHE A 113 25.76 -4.70 23.07
N THR A 114 26.33 -4.91 24.27
CA THR A 114 27.30 -4.00 24.88
C THR A 114 28.71 -4.33 24.41
N THR A 115 29.39 -3.36 23.79
CA THR A 115 30.80 -3.44 23.41
C THR A 115 31.66 -2.64 24.39
N CYS A 116 32.81 -3.17 24.81
CA CYS A 116 33.78 -2.40 25.61
C CYS A 116 34.65 -1.46 24.75
N SER A 117 34.54 -1.57 23.42
CA SER A 117 35.21 -0.71 22.46
C SER A 117 34.33 0.46 22.06
N ALA A 118 34.94 1.64 21.96
CA ALA A 118 34.34 2.81 21.32
C ALA A 118 34.37 2.60 19.80
N ILE A 119 33.26 2.16 19.24
CA ILE A 119 33.11 1.95 17.79
C ILE A 119 32.51 3.24 17.19
N PRO A 120 33.12 3.84 16.15
CA PRO A 120 32.63 5.10 15.58
C PRO A 120 31.16 5.06 15.18
N TYR A 121 30.67 3.93 14.66
CA TYR A 121 29.26 3.73 14.29
C TYR A 121 28.28 3.85 15.48
N ASN A 122 28.73 3.61 16.71
CA ASN A 122 27.90 3.73 17.92
C ASN A 122 28.05 5.08 18.63
N SER A 123 28.76 6.03 18.01
CA SER A 123 28.91 7.39 18.55
C SER A 123 27.58 8.14 18.51
N GLU A 124 27.49 9.20 19.31
CA GLU A 124 26.39 10.16 19.19
C GLU A 124 26.28 10.73 17.77
N PHE A 125 25.04 10.97 17.36
CA PHE A 125 24.74 11.62 16.10
C PHE A 125 25.27 13.04 16.08
N ARG A 126 25.71 13.48 14.91
CA ARG A 126 26.22 14.82 14.64
C ARG A 126 25.21 15.64 13.84
N MET A 127 25.30 16.96 13.94
CA MET A 127 24.37 17.87 13.27
C MET A 127 24.27 17.63 11.75
N PHE A 128 25.41 17.43 11.08
CA PHE A 128 25.41 17.18 9.63
C PHE A 128 24.67 15.88 9.26
N GLU A 129 24.67 14.86 10.14
CA GLU A 129 23.96 13.60 9.91
C GLU A 129 22.45 13.83 9.98
N LEU A 130 22.00 14.59 10.99
CA LEU A 130 20.60 14.99 11.14
C LEU A 130 20.12 15.83 9.94
N GLU A 131 20.88 16.85 9.55
CA GLU A 131 20.56 17.70 8.39
C GLU A 131 20.53 16.90 7.08
N THR A 132 21.48 15.98 6.89
CA THR A 132 21.51 15.09 5.72
C THR A 132 20.31 14.15 5.71
N ALA A 133 19.93 13.59 6.86
CA ALA A 133 18.78 12.70 6.97
C ALA A 133 17.46 13.44 6.68
N VAL A 134 17.29 14.63 7.26
CA VAL A 134 16.09 15.45 7.07
C VAL A 134 15.96 15.97 5.63
N SER A 135 17.06 16.40 5.00
CA SER A 135 17.04 16.87 3.60
C SER A 135 16.74 15.76 2.59
N ARG A 136 17.15 14.51 2.88
CA ARG A 136 16.91 13.35 2.01
C ARG A 136 15.57 12.65 2.27
N ALA A 137 14.85 13.01 3.33
CA ALA A 137 13.57 12.39 3.65
C ALA A 137 12.50 12.78 2.62
N TYR A 138 11.86 11.76 2.04
CA TYR A 138 10.71 11.94 1.15
C TYR A 138 9.46 12.32 1.93
N ASP A 139 8.59 13.11 1.32
CA ASP A 139 7.30 13.44 1.93
C ASP A 139 6.39 12.22 1.96
N THR A 140 6.13 11.74 3.18
CA THR A 140 5.12 10.74 3.49
C THR A 140 3.97 11.38 4.26
N SER A 141 2.84 10.68 4.37
CA SER A 141 1.75 11.11 5.24
C SER A 141 2.25 11.28 6.69
N PRO A 142 1.86 12.37 7.37
CA PRO A 142 2.28 12.62 8.75
C PRO A 142 1.74 11.54 9.69
N GLY A 143 2.43 11.33 10.81
CA GLY A 143 1.97 10.44 11.87
C GLY A 143 0.77 11.01 12.64
N PRO A 144 0.32 10.32 13.71
CA PRO A 144 -0.74 10.80 14.60
C PRO A 144 -0.41 12.15 15.27
N ASP A 145 0.87 12.52 15.34
CA ASP A 145 1.36 13.81 15.83
C ASP A 145 1.17 14.97 14.83
N GLY A 146 0.80 14.67 13.58
CA GLY A 146 0.61 15.67 12.53
C GLY A 146 1.91 16.28 12.00
N ILE A 147 3.08 15.75 12.37
CA ILE A 147 4.37 16.31 11.96
C ILE A 147 4.79 15.70 10.62
N ALA A 148 4.88 16.54 9.58
CA ALA A 148 5.33 16.12 8.25
C ALA A 148 6.82 16.41 8.03
N TYR A 149 7.47 15.64 7.15
CA TYR A 149 8.89 15.82 6.81
C TYR A 149 9.18 17.22 6.23
N ASN A 150 8.21 17.84 5.55
CA ASN A 150 8.35 19.22 5.09
C ASN A 150 8.53 20.22 6.24
N MET A 151 7.92 20.00 7.40
CA MET A 151 8.08 20.84 8.59
C MET A 151 9.49 20.69 9.15
N LEU A 152 9.98 19.44 9.22
CA LEU A 152 11.33 19.14 9.71
C LEU A 152 12.42 19.80 8.85
N ARG A 153 12.24 19.82 7.51
CA ARG A 153 13.17 20.50 6.58
C ARG A 153 13.23 22.02 6.73
N HIS A 154 12.22 22.64 7.34
CA HIS A 154 12.15 24.09 7.56
C HIS A 154 12.36 24.48 9.03
N LEU A 155 12.80 23.55 9.88
CA LEU A 155 13.19 23.89 11.25
C LEU A 155 14.40 24.81 11.26
N ASN A 156 14.40 25.77 12.19
CA ASN A 156 15.58 26.58 12.44
C ASN A 156 16.67 25.76 13.16
N THR A 157 17.89 26.27 13.16
CA THR A 157 19.06 25.60 13.76
C THR A 157 18.88 25.32 15.25
N THR A 158 18.21 26.20 16.01
CA THR A 158 17.95 25.98 17.45
C THR A 158 17.03 24.77 17.66
N SER A 159 15.96 24.66 16.90
CA SER A 159 15.04 23.52 16.95
C SER A 159 15.73 22.22 16.52
N LEU A 160 16.58 22.26 15.50
CA LEU A 160 17.39 21.10 15.09
C LEU A 160 18.38 20.68 16.19
N SER A 161 18.99 21.62 16.91
CA SER A 161 19.86 21.32 18.06
C SER A 161 19.11 20.64 19.19
N HIS A 162 17.89 21.07 19.51
CA HIS A 162 17.06 20.39 20.51
C HIS A 162 16.66 18.99 20.06
N LEU A 163 16.33 18.81 18.77
CA LEU A 163 16.00 17.52 18.21
C LEU A 163 17.20 16.55 18.26
N LEU A 164 18.39 17.04 17.89
CA LEU A 164 19.64 16.27 17.97
C LEU A 164 19.93 15.86 19.41
N PHE A 165 19.80 16.78 20.36
CA PHE A 165 19.97 16.50 21.78
C PHE A 165 19.01 15.42 22.26
N LEU A 166 17.74 15.49 21.87
CA LEU A 166 16.75 14.47 22.21
C LEU A 166 17.13 13.10 21.66
N PHE A 167 17.55 13.01 20.40
CA PHE A 167 17.96 11.73 19.80
C PHE A 167 19.21 11.16 20.46
N ASN A 168 20.23 11.99 20.73
CA ASN A 168 21.43 11.54 21.43
C ASN A 168 21.14 11.11 22.87
N ARG A 169 20.18 11.76 23.53
CA ARG A 169 19.73 11.34 24.85
C ARG A 169 19.03 9.98 24.81
N ILE A 170 18.11 9.75 23.87
CA ILE A 170 17.47 8.43 23.68
C ILE A 170 18.54 7.37 23.36
N TRP A 171 19.50 7.71 22.50
CA TRP A 171 20.59 6.82 22.10
C TRP A 171 21.51 6.44 23.27
N THR A 172 21.86 7.38 24.13
CA THR A 172 22.77 7.13 25.26
C THR A 172 22.06 6.50 26.46
N GLU A 173 20.86 6.98 26.80
CA GLU A 173 20.08 6.48 27.93
C GLU A 173 19.39 5.14 27.63
N GLN A 174 19.24 4.77 26.34
CA GLN A 174 18.53 3.58 25.88
C GLN A 174 17.09 3.51 26.42
N LYS A 175 16.45 4.68 26.53
CA LYS A 175 15.10 4.86 27.09
C LYS A 175 14.27 5.72 26.15
N TYR A 176 13.11 5.21 25.80
CA TYR A 176 12.12 5.97 25.04
C TYR A 176 11.30 6.87 25.96
N PRO A 177 10.85 8.04 25.48
CA PRO A 177 9.86 8.85 26.19
C PRO A 177 8.60 8.01 26.47
N SER A 178 8.00 8.19 27.63
CA SER A 178 6.68 7.63 27.92
C SER A 178 5.63 8.27 27.00
N GLN A 179 4.74 7.46 26.44
CA GLN A 179 3.54 7.91 25.74
C GLN A 179 2.49 8.47 26.69
#